data_AF-E0I4S9-F1
#
_entry.id   AF-E0I4S9-F1
#
_cell.length_a   1.000
_cell.length_b   1.000
_cell.length_c   1.000
_cell.angle_alpha   90.00
_cell.angle_beta   90.00
_cell.angle_gamma   90.00
#
_symmetry.space_group_name_H-M   'P 1'
#
loop_
_entity.id
_entity.type
_entity.pdbx_description
1 polymer ?
#
loop_
_entity_poly.entity_id
_entity_poly.type
_entity_poly.pdbx_seq_one_letter_code
_entity_poly.pdbx_strand_id
1 'polypeptide(L)' 'MQTHNELDALYDEFKANGALIVSEPQLTEHDWGVWKDFSVKDLDGYVITIHHKQGPPDVMIHDVQAALENS' A
#
# COMPACT_ATOMS: atom_id res chain seq x y z
N MET A 1 9.65 9.22 -13.25
CA MET A 1 9.88 8.18 -12.22
C MET A 1 8.88 8.46 -11.11
N GLN A 2 7.74 7.76 -11.09
CA GLN A 2 6.81 7.86 -9.96
C GLN A 2 7.30 6.88 -8.88
N THR A 3 8.33 7.27 -8.15
CA THR A 3 8.88 6.48 -7.04
C THR A 3 7.85 6.44 -5.91
N HIS A 4 7.77 5.33 -5.18
CA HIS A 4 6.92 5.12 -3.98
C HIS A 4 7.14 6.11 -2.81
N ASN A 5 7.77 7.25 -3.08
CA ASN A 5 8.13 8.31 -2.14
C ASN A 5 6.91 8.85 -1.39
N GLU A 6 5.73 8.88 -2.02
CA GLU A 6 4.49 9.32 -1.35
C GLU A 6 4.07 8.35 -0.25
N LEU A 7 4.22 7.04 -0.49
CA LEU A 7 3.92 6.01 0.51
C LEU A 7 4.95 6.03 1.65
N ASP A 8 6.22 6.28 1.33
CA ASP A 8 7.29 6.42 2.32
C ASP A 8 7.10 7.67 3.18
N ALA A 9 6.78 8.81 2.58
CA ALA A 9 6.47 10.04 3.30
C ALA A 9 5.27 9.87 4.22
N LEU A 10 4.23 9.17 3.75
CA LEU A 10 3.05 8.87 4.56
C LEU A 10 3.41 7.95 5.74
N TYR A 11 4.19 6.90 5.50
CA TYR A 11 4.68 6.01 6.56
C TYR A 11 5.46 6.78 7.64
N ASP A 12 6.37 7.67 7.22
CA ASP A 12 7.16 8.51 8.13
C ASP A 12 6.27 9.46 8.94
N GLU A 13 5.24 10.06 8.32
CA GLU A 13 4.27 10.91 9.00
C GLU A 13 3.48 10.12 10.06
N PHE A 14 2.96 8.93 9.71
CA PHE A 14 2.25 8.07 10.66
C PHE A 14 3.15 7.68 11.84
N LYS A 15 4.40 7.31 11.57
CA LYS A 15 5.38 6.96 12.60
C LYS A 15 5.72 8.15 13.49
N ALA A 16 5.93 9.33 12.92
CA ALA A 16 6.21 10.57 13.67
C ALA A 16 5.02 11.01 14.54
N ASN A 17 3.79 10.79 14.05
CA ASN A 17 2.55 11.09 14.79
C ASN A 17 2.21 10.03 15.85
N GLY A 18 3.05 9.01 16.04
CA GLY A 18 2.86 7.98 17.07
C GLY A 18 1.89 6.87 16.70
N ALA A 19 1.60 6.69 15.40
CA ALA A 19 0.84 5.54 14.94
C ALA A 19 1.59 4.24 15.23
N LEU A 20 0.86 3.21 15.63
CA LEU A 20 1.44 1.90 15.89
C LEU A 20 1.63 1.17 14.56
N ILE A 21 2.88 1.07 14.10
CA ILE A 21 3.20 0.31 12.89
C ILE A 21 2.99 -1.18 13.20
N VAL A 22 2.05 -1.82 12.48
CA VAL A 22 1.78 -3.26 12.57
C VAL A 22 2.65 -4.03 11.60
N SER A 23 2.83 -3.49 10.40
CA SER A 23 3.71 -4.02 9.36
C SER A 23 4.47 -2.88 8.71
N GLU A 24 5.79 -3.02 8.62
CA GLU A 24 6.64 -2.09 7.88
C GLU A 24 6.33 -2.14 6.38
N PRO A 25 6.69 -1.09 5.61
CA PRO A 25 6.50 -1.09 4.16
C PRO A 25 7.22 -2.27 3.51
N GLN A 26 6.43 -3.18 2.93
CA GLN A 26 6.93 -4.31 2.16
C GLN A 26 6.71 -4.04 0.69
N LEU A 27 7.70 -4.41 -0.12
CA LEU A 27 7.61 -4.36 -1.58
C LEU A 27 7.35 -5.78 -2.08
N THR A 28 6.23 -5.97 -2.75
CA THR A 28 5.85 -7.24 -3.36
C THR A 28 5.92 -7.07 -4.87
N GLU A 29 6.90 -7.72 -5.50
CA GLU A 29 7.05 -7.72 -6.95
C GLU A 29 6.32 -8.93 -7.56
N HIS A 30 5.48 -8.66 -8.55
CA HIS A 30 4.83 -9.66 -9.39
C HIS A 30 5.13 -9.36 -10.86
N ASP A 31 4.99 -10.37 -11.72
CA ASP A 31 5.22 -10.25 -13.18
C ASP A 31 4.35 -9.16 -13.85
N TRP A 32 3.24 -8.79 -13.20
CA TRP A 32 2.24 -7.83 -13.67
C TRP A 32 2.28 -6.49 -12.90
N GLY A 33 3.22 -6.29 -11.96
CA GLY A 33 3.37 -5.03 -11.26
C GLY A 33 4.05 -5.16 -9.90
N VAL A 34 4.42 -4.01 -9.34
CA VAL A 34 5.06 -3.89 -8.03
C VAL A 34 4.11 -3.21 -7.08
N TRP A 35 3.84 -3.87 -5.95
CA TRP A 35 3.01 -3.33 -4.88
C TRP A 35 3.89 -2.96 -3.72
N LYS A 36 3.63 -1.82 -3.11
CA LYS A 36 4.22 -1.47 -1.82
C LYS A 36 3.10 -1.23 -0.83
N ASP A 37 3.12 -1.93 0.28
CA ASP A 37 2.08 -1.83 1.29
C ASP A 37 2.64 -1.81 2.71
N PHE A 38 1.95 -1.11 3.61
CA PHE A 38 2.24 -1.09 5.03
C PHE A 38 0.95 -1.07 5.83
N SER A 39 1.03 -1.47 7.10
CA SER A 39 -0.14 -1.51 7.99
C SER A 39 0.12 -0.76 9.28
N VAL A 40 -0.84 0.05 9.68
CA VAL A 40 -0.83 0.80 10.95
C VAL A 40 -2.05 0.42 11.77
N LYS A 41 -1.92 0.54 13.08
CA LYS A 41 -3.01 0.38 14.03
C LYS A 41 -3.32 1.72 14.67
N ASP A 42 -4.60 2.07 14.68
CA ASP A 42 -5.08 3.25 15.37
C ASP A 42 -5.26 3.00 16.88
N LEU A 43 -5.65 4.04 17.62
CA LEU A 43 -5.87 3.95 19.06
C LEU A 43 -7.14 3.16 19.42
N ASP A 44 -8.08 3.07 18.49
CA ASP A 44 -9.33 2.31 18.63
C ASP A 44 -9.13 0.80 18.40
N GLY A 45 -7.97 0.43 17.85
CA GLY A 45 -7.52 -0.94 17.65
C GLY A 45 -7.78 -1.48 16.25
N TYR A 46 -8.26 -0.68 15.30
CA TYR A 46 -8.39 -1.05 13.90
C TYR A 46 -7.03 -1.05 13.21
N VAL A 47 -6.85 -1.99 12.28
CA VAL A 47 -5.67 -2.07 11.43
C VAL A 47 -6.03 -1.53 10.06
N ILE A 48 -5.31 -0.50 9.63
CA ILE A 48 -5.45 0.13 8.32
C ILE A 48 -4.24 -0.28 7.49
N THR A 49 -4.52 -0.95 6.36
CA THR A 49 -3.50 -1.32 5.38
C THR A 49 -3.57 -0.37 4.20
N ILE A 50 -2.45 0.28 3.90
CA ILE A 50 -2.31 1.22 2.79
C ILE A 50 -1.40 0.56 1.76
N HIS A 51 -1.88 0.44 0.53
CA HIS A 51 -1.11 -0.11 -0.58
C HIS A 51 -0.99 0.91 -1.72
N HIS A 52 0.15 0.87 -2.42
CA HIS A 52 0.37 1.62 -3.64
C HIS A 52 0.85 0.68 -4.75
N LYS A 53 0.05 0.58 -5.82
CA LYS A 53 0.37 -0.21 -7.00
C LYS A 53 1.20 0.64 -7.97
N GLN A 54 2.36 0.14 -8.33
CA GLN A 54 3.17 0.64 -9.42
C GLN A 54 3.31 -0.44 -10.50
N GLY A 55 2.62 -0.28 -11.61
CA GLY A 55 2.69 -1.19 -12.75
C GLY A 55 3.12 -0.46 -14.03
N PRO A 56 3.47 -1.19 -15.10
CA PRO A 56 3.62 -0.59 -16.42
C PRO A 56 2.31 0.15 -16.80
N PRO A 57 2.39 1.29 -17.53
CA PRO A 57 1.23 2.13 -17.84
C PRO A 57 0.04 1.36 -18.43
N ASP A 58 0.33 0.34 -19.25
CA ASP A 58 -0.65 -0.51 -19.92
C ASP A 58 -1.44 -1.43 -18.96
N VAL A 59 -0.90 -1.72 -17.77
CA VAL A 59 -1.54 -2.56 -16.74
C VAL A 59 -2.35 -1.72 -15.74
N MET A 60 -2.08 -0.42 -15.63
CA MET A 60 -2.78 0.48 -14.69
C MET A 60 -4.26 0.71 -15.07
N ILE A 61 -4.66 0.38 -16.30
CA ILE A 61 -6.03 0.57 -16.80
C ILE A 61 -6.97 -0.62 -16.45
N HIS A 62 -6.44 -1.79 -16.04
CA HIS A 62 -7.26 -3.00 -15.90
C HIS A 62 -7.76 -3.32 -14.47
N ASP A 63 -7.40 -2.56 -13.44
CA ASP A 63 -7.66 -2.97 -12.04
C ASP A 63 -8.93 -2.34 -11.43
N VAL A 64 -10.04 -2.35 -12.17
CA VAL A 64 -11.39 -2.03 -11.63
C VAL A 64 -12.15 -3.31 -11.24
N GLN A 65 -11.63 -4.52 -11.50
CA GLN A 65 -12.34 -5.78 -11.27
C GLN A 65 -11.42 -6.91 -10.81
N ALA A 66 -11.20 -7.02 -9.50
CA ALA A 66 -10.72 -8.27 -8.89
C ALA A 66 -11.19 -8.51 -7.43
N ALA A 67 -11.92 -7.57 -6.80
CA ALA A 67 -12.35 -7.71 -5.40
C ALA A 67 -13.78 -8.27 -5.21
N LEU A 68 -14.50 -8.63 -6.28
CA LEU A 68 -15.89 -9.13 -6.17
C LEU A 68 -16.15 -10.46 -6.88
N GLU A 69 -15.14 -11.12 -7.45
CA GLU A 69 -15.32 -12.46 -8.04
C GLU A 69 -14.77 -13.53 -7.11
N ASN A 70 -15.42 -13.74 -5.97
CA ASN A 70 -15.41 -14.99 -5.20
C ASN A 70 -16.50 -14.96 -4.11
N SER A 71 -17.76 -14.70 -4.50
CA SER A 71 -18.93 -15.06 -3.70
C SER A 71 -20.10 -15.49 -4.56
#